data_AF-A0A524GGR1-F1
#
_entry.id   AF-A0A524GGR1-F1
#
_cell.length_a   1.000
_cell.length_b   1.000
_cell.length_c   1.000
_cell.angle_alpha   90.00
_cell.angle_beta   90.00
_cell.angle_gamma   90.00
#
_symmetry.space_group_name_H-M   'P 1'
#
loop_
_entity.id
_entity.type
_entity.pdbx_description
1 polymer ?
#
loop_
_entity_poly.entity_id
_entity_poly.type
_entity_poly.pdbx_seq_one_letter_code
_entity_poly.pdbx_strand_id
1 'polypeptide(L)'
;MLEKLRRIDDTKIEIPLDYKEGMRVNGVIYVDEVLEKELESQAIDQVANVATLPGIVKASMAMPDVHTGYGFSIGGVAAFDLKEGIVSPGGVGYDIN
;
A
#
# COMPACT_ATOMS: atom_id res chain seq x y z
N MET A 1 3.89 1.95 -15.80
CA MET A 1 3.30 2.01 -14.44
C MET A 1 4.37 1.94 -13.35
N LEU A 2 5.43 1.12 -13.46
CA LEU A 2 6.54 1.09 -12.49
C LEU A 2 7.44 2.35 -12.47
N GLU A 3 7.40 3.18 -13.50
CA GLU A 3 8.31 4.34 -13.69
C GLU A 3 8.18 5.47 -12.65
N LYS A 4 7.14 5.45 -11.82
CA LYS A 4 6.92 6.48 -10.78
C LYS A 4 7.37 6.07 -9.39
N LEU A 5 7.78 4.81 -9.18
CA LEU A 5 8.25 4.36 -7.87
C LEU A 5 9.61 4.99 -7.55
N ARG A 6 9.82 5.34 -6.28
CA ARG A 6 11.06 5.98 -5.82
C ARG A 6 11.70 5.14 -4.74
N ARG A 7 12.91 4.65 -4.97
CA ARG A 7 13.67 3.97 -3.91
C ARG A 7 14.05 4.98 -2.82
N ILE A 8 13.72 4.66 -1.57
CA ILE A 8 14.06 5.47 -0.39
C ILE A 8 15.39 5.00 0.18
N ASP A 9 15.52 3.70 0.42
CA ASP A 9 16.71 3.04 0.95
C ASP A 9 16.79 1.58 0.48
N ASP A 10 17.77 0.83 1.00
CA ASP A 10 18.03 -0.58 0.66
C ASP A 10 16.82 -1.51 0.88
N THR A 11 15.83 -1.08 1.66
CA THR A 11 14.70 -1.89 2.11
C THR A 11 13.34 -1.26 1.85
N LYS A 12 13.28 -0.10 1.18
CA LYS A 12 12.04 0.67 1.02
C LYS A 12 11.95 1.33 -0.34
N ILE A 13 10.77 1.21 -0.94
CA ILE A 13 10.34 2.00 -2.09
C ILE A 13 9.07 2.77 -1.76
N GLU A 14 8.95 3.97 -2.29
CA GLU A 14 7.81 4.86 -2.16
C GLU A 14 6.95 4.83 -3.42
N ILE A 15 5.64 4.77 -3.21
CA ILE A 15 4.63 5.12 -4.22
C ILE A 15 4.24 6.57 -3.95
N PRO A 16 4.71 7.55 -4.76
CA PRO A 16 4.49 8.95 -4.46
C PRO A 16 3.01 9.33 -4.62
N LEU A 17 2.60 10.42 -3.95
CA LEU A 17 1.23 10.97 -3.99
C LEU A 17 0.66 11.17 -5.41
N ASP A 18 1.51 11.45 -6.40
CA ASP A 18 1.11 11.68 -7.79
C ASP A 18 1.12 10.40 -8.65
N TYR A 19 1.32 9.23 -8.03
CA TYR A 19 1.20 7.94 -8.69
C TYR A 19 -0.24 7.72 -9.17
N LYS A 20 -1.24 8.05 -8.33
CA LYS A 20 -2.66 7.89 -8.61
C LYS A 20 -3.49 9.06 -8.10
N GLU A 21 -4.47 9.48 -8.90
CA GLU A 21 -5.40 10.53 -8.50
C GLU A 21 -6.16 10.15 -7.23
N GLY A 22 -6.32 11.11 -6.32
CA GLY A 22 -7.04 10.93 -5.07
C GLY A 22 -6.23 10.35 -3.92
N MET A 23 -4.95 9.99 -4.13
CA MET A 23 -4.07 9.63 -3.03
C MET A 23 -3.96 10.79 -2.02
N ARG A 24 -4.08 10.44 -0.73
CA ARG A 24 -4.04 11.36 0.42
C ARG A 24 -2.73 11.28 1.18
N VAL A 25 -2.03 10.15 1.06
CA VAL A 25 -0.71 9.86 1.63
C VAL A 25 0.13 9.12 0.60
N ASN A 26 1.46 9.07 0.78
CA ASN A 26 2.32 8.19 -0.02
C ASN A 26 2.02 6.71 0.32
N GLY A 27 2.32 5.81 -0.62
CA GLY A 27 2.48 4.39 -0.33
C GLY A 27 3.94 4.07 0.02
N VAL A 28 4.18 3.08 0.87
CA VAL A 28 5.53 2.57 1.18
C VAL A 28 5.51 1.05 1.13
N ILE A 29 6.35 0.48 0.27
CA ILE A 29 6.55 -0.97 0.20
C ILE A 29 7.93 -1.29 0.76
N TYR A 30 7.98 -2.17 1.75
CA TYR A 30 9.22 -2.63 2.37
C TYR A 30 9.77 -3.81 1.57
N VAL A 31 10.72 -3.56 0.67
CA VAL A 31 11.38 -4.59 -0.15
C VAL A 31 12.83 -4.22 -0.42
N ASP A 32 13.68 -5.24 -0.48
CA ASP A 32 15.04 -5.11 -1.02
C ASP A 32 15.05 -5.26 -2.55
N GLU A 33 16.22 -5.19 -3.17
CA GLU A 33 16.37 -5.33 -4.63
C GLU A 33 16.00 -6.74 -5.15
N VAL A 34 16.00 -7.75 -4.29
CA VAL A 34 15.64 -9.12 -4.68
C VAL A 34 14.12 -9.23 -4.72
N LEU A 35 13.45 -8.85 -3.64
CA LEU A 35 11.99 -8.91 -3.51
C LEU A 35 11.29 -7.90 -4.42
N GLU A 36 11.91 -6.75 -4.75
CA GLU A 36 11.35 -5.78 -5.69
C GLU A 36 11.03 -6.41 -7.06
N LYS A 37 11.82 -7.40 -7.50
CA LYS A 37 11.63 -8.07 -8.80
C LYS A 37 10.37 -8.94 -8.85
N GLU A 38 9.89 -9.37 -7.69
CA GLU A 38 8.71 -10.21 -7.54
C GLU A 38 7.45 -9.37 -7.29
N LEU A 39 7.56 -8.03 -7.21
CA LEU A 39 6.41 -7.18 -6.96
C LEU A 39 5.40 -7.23 -8.11
N GLU A 40 4.19 -7.62 -7.76
CA GLU A 40 3.05 -7.61 -8.67
C GLU A 40 2.54 -6.18 -8.87
N SER A 41 2.33 -5.78 -10.13
CA SER A 41 1.77 -4.45 -10.44
C SER A 41 0.42 -4.21 -9.77
N GLN A 42 -0.40 -5.26 -9.64
CA GLN A 42 -1.70 -5.17 -8.99
C GLN A 42 -1.59 -4.95 -7.48
N ALA A 43 -0.59 -5.55 -6.81
CA ALA A 43 -0.35 -5.31 -5.40
C ALA A 43 0.11 -3.86 -5.15
N ILE A 44 1.01 -3.33 -6.00
CA ILE A 44 1.42 -1.92 -5.99
C ILE A 44 0.20 -1.00 -6.15
N ASP A 45 -0.67 -1.29 -7.12
CA ASP A 45 -1.89 -0.51 -7.34
C ASP A 45 -2.88 -0.61 -6.17
N GLN A 46 -2.95 -1.74 -5.47
CA GLN A 46 -3.76 -1.88 -4.26
C GLN A 46 -3.23 -1.02 -3.11
N VAL A 47 -1.91 -0.96 -2.91
CA VAL A 47 -1.30 -0.03 -1.93
C VAL A 47 -1.65 1.41 -2.29
N ALA A 48 -1.58 1.78 -3.58
CA ALA A 48 -1.99 3.10 -4.06
C ALA A 48 -3.49 3.38 -3.88
N ASN A 49 -4.36 2.39 -4.11
CA ASN A 49 -5.81 2.50 -3.88
C ASN A 49 -6.11 2.79 -2.41
N VAL A 50 -5.48 2.04 -1.51
CA VAL A 50 -5.65 2.23 -0.06
C VAL A 50 -5.19 3.62 0.37
N ALA A 51 -4.14 4.16 -0.25
CA ALA A 51 -3.68 5.52 -0.01
C ALA A 51 -4.70 6.62 -0.38
N THR A 52 -5.78 6.30 -1.11
CA THR A 52 -6.86 7.25 -1.44
C THR A 52 -7.96 7.34 -0.38
N LEU A 53 -7.97 6.40 0.57
CA LEU A 53 -9.10 6.22 1.48
C LEU A 53 -9.19 7.34 2.53
N PRO A 54 -10.40 7.85 2.85
CA PRO A 54 -10.58 8.93 3.81
C PRO A 54 -10.00 8.62 5.19
N GLY A 55 -9.38 9.61 5.81
CA GLY A 55 -8.81 9.50 7.14
C GLY A 55 -7.58 8.60 7.27
N ILE A 56 -7.00 8.10 6.16
CA ILE A 56 -5.75 7.32 6.23
C ILE A 56 -4.62 8.18 6.83
N VAL A 57 -3.82 7.58 7.72
CA VAL A 57 -2.74 8.29 8.41
C VAL A 57 -1.36 7.85 7.93
N LYS A 58 -0.48 8.84 7.72
CA LYS A 58 0.95 8.72 7.35
C LYS A 58 1.26 8.05 6.02
N ALA A 59 0.85 6.79 5.81
CA ALA A 59 1.13 6.03 4.60
C ALA A 59 0.20 4.81 4.46
N SER A 60 0.01 4.37 3.22
CA SER A 60 -0.44 3.00 2.93
C SER A 60 0.79 2.11 2.83
N MET A 61 0.95 1.14 3.72
CA MET A 61 2.16 0.33 3.80
C MET A 61 1.93 -1.08 3.29
N ALA A 62 2.98 -1.69 2.74
CA ALA A 62 3.02 -3.10 2.37
C ALA A 62 4.31 -3.74 2.86
N MET A 63 4.20 -4.91 3.49
CA MET A 63 5.30 -5.68 4.05
C MET A 63 6.07 -6.45 2.96
N PRO A 64 7.24 -7.04 3.26
CA PRO A 64 8.08 -7.71 2.25
C PRO A 64 7.45 -8.92 1.55
N ASP A 65 6.39 -9.49 2.12
CA ASP A 65 5.61 -10.61 1.58
C ASP A 65 4.36 -10.14 0.79
N VAL A 66 4.31 -8.86 0.42
CA VAL A 66 3.19 -8.26 -0.29
C VAL A 66 2.86 -8.99 -1.60
N HIS A 67 1.58 -9.26 -1.79
CA HIS A 67 1.03 -9.78 -3.04
C HIS A 67 -0.44 -9.38 -3.19
N THR A 68 -1.00 -9.63 -4.37
CA THR A 68 -2.38 -9.23 -4.69
C THR A 68 -3.38 -9.83 -3.71
N GLY A 69 -4.21 -8.98 -3.11
CA GLY A 69 -5.32 -9.37 -2.23
C GLY A 69 -6.69 -8.94 -2.77
N TYR A 70 -7.66 -8.79 -1.87
CA TYR A 70 -9.03 -8.35 -2.18
C TYR A 70 -9.24 -6.87 -1.78
N GLY A 71 -9.00 -5.97 -2.73
CA GLY A 71 -9.08 -4.53 -2.53
C GLY A 71 -7.84 -3.94 -1.85
N PHE A 72 -7.44 -4.51 -0.70
CA PHE A 72 -6.14 -4.28 -0.08
C PHE A 72 -5.19 -5.39 -0.51
N SER A 73 -3.89 -5.11 -0.56
CA SER A 73 -2.87 -6.14 -0.74
C SER A 73 -2.76 -7.01 0.51
N ILE A 74 -2.47 -8.30 0.33
CA ILE A 74 -2.02 -9.12 1.46
C ILE A 74 -0.64 -8.60 1.90
N GLY A 75 -0.35 -8.64 3.21
CA GLY A 75 0.80 -7.95 3.79
C GLY A 75 0.62 -6.42 3.87
N GLY A 76 -0.56 -5.89 3.55
CA GLY A 76 -0.88 -4.47 3.66
C GLY A 76 -1.13 -4.03 5.10
N VAL A 77 -0.69 -2.82 5.44
CA VAL A 77 -0.98 -2.16 6.72
C VAL A 77 -1.43 -0.73 6.44
N ALA A 78 -2.62 -0.38 6.93
CA ALA A 78 -3.14 0.97 6.88
C ALA A 78 -3.79 1.31 8.22
N ALA A 79 -3.47 2.50 8.74
CA ALA A 79 -4.13 3.05 9.90
C ALA A 79 -5.05 4.19 9.45
N PHE A 80 -6.19 4.32 10.12
CA PHE A 80 -7.21 5.33 9.84
C PHE A 80 -7.54 6.09 11.11
N ASP A 81 -7.78 7.39 10.97
CA ASP A 81 -8.27 8.24 12.04
C ASP A 81 -9.64 7.73 12.56
N LEU A 82 -9.86 7.80 13.86
CA LEU A 82 -11.07 7.25 14.49
C LEU A 82 -12.35 8.03 14.16
N LYS A 83 -12.25 9.30 13.79
CA LYS A 83 -13.41 10.18 13.53
C LYS A 83 -13.67 10.33 12.04
N GLU A 84 -12.61 10.54 11.26
CA GLU A 84 -12.70 10.86 9.83
C GLU A 84 -12.36 9.67 8.92
N GLY A 85 -11.99 8.53 9.51
CA GLY A 85 -11.56 7.33 8.81
C GLY A 85 -12.67 6.36 8.43
N ILE A 86 -12.26 5.22 7.88
CA ILE A 86 -13.13 4.14 7.44
C ILE A 86 -12.71 2.81 8.05
N VAL A 87 -13.63 1.85 8.04
CA VAL A 87 -13.32 0.43 8.22
C VAL A 87 -13.65 -0.28 6.91
N SER A 88 -12.69 -1.04 6.39
CA SER A 88 -12.87 -1.86 5.19
C SER A 88 -12.64 -3.33 5.54
N PRO A 89 -13.65 -4.22 5.41
CA PRO A 89 -13.45 -5.66 5.63
C PRO A 89 -12.35 -6.26 4.75
N GLY A 90 -12.17 -5.74 3.53
CA GLY A 90 -11.08 -6.17 2.64
C GLY A 90 -9.69 -5.83 3.16
N GLY A 91 -9.56 -4.85 4.06
CA GLY A 91 -8.31 -4.53 4.76
C GLY A 91 -8.03 -5.41 5.99
N VAL A 92 -8.98 -6.27 6.38
CA VAL A 92 -8.79 -7.29 7.42
C VAL A 92 -8.58 -8.65 6.78
N GLY A 93 -9.42 -9.02 5.81
CA GLY A 93 -9.38 -10.30 5.11
C GLY A 93 -10.63 -11.15 5.37
N TYR A 94 -10.78 -12.20 4.56
CA TYR A 94 -11.91 -13.12 4.63
C TYR A 94 -11.84 -14.05 5.85
N ASP A 95 -10.64 -14.57 6.13
CA ASP A 95 -10.39 -15.51 7.23
C ASP A 95 -9.98 -14.72 8.47
N ILE A 96 -10.96 -14.39 9.30
CA ILE A 96 -10.78 -13.55 10.49
C ILE A 96 -10.44 -14.42 11.68
N ASN A 97 -9.16 -14.43 12.06
CA ASN A 97 -8.59 -15.02 13.29
C ASN A 97 -9.04 -16.46 13.60
#